data_AF-A0A1H6WEX9-F1
#
_entry.id   AF-A0A1H6WEX9-F1
#
_cell.length_a   1.000
_cell.length_b   1.000
_cell.length_c   1.000
_cell.angle_alpha   90.00
_cell.angle_beta   90.00
_cell.angle_gamma   90.00
#
_symmetry.space_group_name_H-M   'P 1'
#
loop_
_entity.id
_entity.type
_entity.pdbx_description
1 polymer ?
#
loop_
_entity_poly.entity_id
_entity_poly.type
_entity_poly.pdbx_seq_one_letter_code
_entity_poly.pdbx_strand_id
1 'polypeptide(L)'
;MSSQYYAPYRGCGIEVHVTLSKSHAIGGMYRRFRVSWTVSFPDQPDRKVANFPEQFDFLSEHEAFRYGESRAHTFIDSIFSTPSRRRREYDPARNDEGPPTP
;
A
#
# COMPACT_ATOMS: atom_id res chain seq x y z
N MET A 1 4.07 17.18 -11.76
CA MET A 1 3.50 16.20 -10.81
C MET A 1 2.35 16.91 -10.12
N SER A 2 1.21 16.25 -10.01
CA SER A 2 -0.01 16.74 -9.37
C SER A 2 -0.32 15.82 -8.20
N SER A 3 -0.70 16.36 -7.04
CA SER A 3 -0.99 15.57 -5.84
C SER A 3 -2.38 15.90 -5.33
N GLN A 4 -3.09 14.90 -4.81
CA GLN A 4 -4.39 15.04 -4.20
C GLN A 4 -4.46 14.25 -2.89
N TYR A 5 -4.90 14.93 -1.83
CA TYR A 5 -5.27 14.31 -0.57
C TYR A 5 -6.73 13.87 -0.60
N TYR A 6 -6.97 12.68 -0.06
CA TYR A 6 -8.31 12.12 0.06
C TYR A 6 -8.77 12.10 1.51
N ALA A 7 -10.08 11.93 1.70
CA ALA A 7 -10.63 11.71 3.03
C ALA A 7 -10.01 10.45 3.65
N PRO A 8 -9.78 10.43 4.98
CA PRO A 8 -9.20 9.25 5.63
C PRO A 8 -10.05 8.01 5.41
N TYR A 9 -9.41 6.88 5.08
CA TYR A 9 -10.07 5.57 4.91
C TYR A 9 -9.60 4.61 6.00
N ARG A 10 -10.55 4.08 6.78
CA ARG A 10 -10.27 3.27 8.00
C ARG A 10 -9.27 3.94 8.95
N GLY A 11 -9.33 5.27 9.07
CA GLY A 11 -8.43 6.08 9.88
C GLY A 11 -7.05 6.33 9.26
N CYS A 12 -6.75 5.77 8.08
CA CYS A 12 -5.50 6.01 7.36
C CYS A 12 -5.62 7.22 6.44
N GLY A 13 -4.57 8.06 6.40
CA GLY A 13 -4.47 9.14 5.43
C GLY A 13 -4.05 8.62 4.07
N ILE A 14 -4.56 9.23 3.00
CA ILE A 14 -4.26 8.85 1.61
C ILE A 14 -3.83 10.09 0.83
N GLU A 15 -2.67 9.98 0.18
CA GLU A 15 -2.17 10.96 -0.78
C GLU A 15 -1.88 10.26 -2.10
N VAL A 16 -2.47 10.73 -3.20
CA VAL A 16 -2.21 10.22 -4.55
C VAL A 16 -1.42 11.26 -5.33
N HIS A 17 -0.40 10.81 -6.03
CA HIS A 17 0.47 11.62 -6.87
C HIS A 17 0.39 11.12 -8.31
N VAL A 18 0.09 12.02 -9.23
CA VAL A 18 0.03 11.75 -10.66
C VAL A 18 1.13 12.53 -11.36
N THR A 19 1.94 11.83 -12.16
CA THR A 19 3.02 12.44 -12.95
C THR A 19 2.78 12.23 -14.42
N LEU A 20 2.70 13.31 -15.19
CA LEU A 20 2.68 13.23 -16.64
C LEU A 20 4.02 12.65 -17.15
N SER A 21 3.96 11.46 -17.71
CA SER A 21 5.04 10.84 -18.45
C SER A 21 4.92 11.21 -19.93
N LYS A 22 5.89 11.97 -20.41
CA LYS A 22 6.06 12.23 -21.84
C LYS A 22 6.89 11.10 -22.43
N SER A 23 6.30 9.94 -22.69
CA SER A 23 6.99 8.94 -23.50
C SER A 23 6.83 9.32 -24.97
N HIS A 24 7.95 9.54 -25.66
CA HIS A 24 7.95 9.65 -27.12
C HIS A 24 7.49 8.31 -27.70
N ALA A 25 6.23 8.24 -28.12
CA ALA A 25 5.74 7.13 -28.93
C ALA A 25 5.88 7.50 -30.41
N ILE A 26 6.44 6.59 -31.21
CA ILE A 26 6.48 6.70 -32.68
C ILE A 26 5.03 6.66 -33.15
N GLY A 27 4.46 7.82 -33.46
CA GLY A 27 3.05 7.97 -33.87
C GLY A 27 2.28 9.14 -33.21
N GLY A 28 2.87 9.87 -32.25
CA GLY A 28 2.27 11.09 -31.70
C GLY A 28 2.56 11.32 -30.21
N MET A 29 2.21 12.52 -29.70
CA MET A 29 2.28 12.83 -28.28
C MET A 29 1.06 12.25 -27.54
N TYR A 30 1.17 11.01 -27.06
CA TYR A 30 0.20 10.48 -26.11
C TYR A 30 0.54 10.96 -24.71
N ARG A 31 -0.39 11.65 -24.05
CA ARG A 31 -0.26 11.98 -22.61
C ARG A 31 -0.46 10.69 -21.83
N ARG A 32 0.57 10.24 -21.13
CA ARG A 32 0.50 9.06 -20.28
C ARG A 32 0.76 9.50 -18.86
N PHE A 33 -0.19 9.25 -17.96
CA PHE A 33 -0.04 9.65 -16.56
C PHE A 33 0.43 8.46 -15.74
N ARG A 34 1.50 8.61 -14.96
CA ARG A 34 1.93 7.61 -13.98
C ARG A 34 1.32 7.93 -12.63
N VAL A 35 0.98 6.91 -11.86
CA VAL A 35 0.35 7.04 -10.55
C VAL A 35 1.26 6.47 -9.49
N SER A 36 1.43 7.22 -8.41
CA SER A 36 1.96 6.71 -7.15
C SER A 36 1.05 7.16 -6.03
N TRP A 37 0.90 6.38 -4.98
CA TRP A 37 0.08 6.73 -3.82
C TRP A 37 0.84 6.41 -2.54
N THR A 38 0.49 7.13 -1.48
CA THR A 38 1.06 7.09 -0.15
C THR A 38 -0.06 6.90 0.86
N VAL A 39 0.13 5.96 1.80
CA VAL A 39 -0.77 5.75 2.94
C VAL A 39 -0.04 6.06 4.24
N SER A 40 -0.67 6.84 5.11
CA SER A 40 -0.18 7.16 6.46
C SER A 40 -1.10 6.56 7.53
N PHE A 41 -0.50 5.96 8.57
CA PHE A 41 -1.23 5.36 9.68
C PHE A 41 -1.26 6.29 10.89
N PRO A 42 -2.43 6.44 11.57
CA PRO A 42 -2.58 7.38 12.67
C PRO A 42 -1.77 6.96 13.91
N ASP A 43 -1.69 5.66 14.19
CA ASP A 43 -1.02 5.13 15.37
C ASP A 43 0.50 4.97 15.19
N GLN A 44 0.99 5.09 13.95
CA GLN A 44 2.38 4.83 13.61
C GLN A 44 2.83 5.75 12.46
N PRO A 45 3.12 7.04 12.73
CA PRO A 45 3.59 7.98 11.72
C PRO A 45 4.90 7.52 11.05
N ASP A 46 5.72 6.76 11.77
CA ASP A 46 6.97 6.18 11.25
C ASP A 46 6.80 4.83 10.53
N ARG A 47 5.64 4.17 10.67
CA ARG A 47 5.39 2.88 10.03
C ARG A 47 5.05 3.09 8.57
N LYS A 48 6.13 3.26 7.80
CA LYS A 48 6.25 3.13 6.35
C LYS A 48 5.01 3.62 5.58
N VAL A 49 5.11 4.86 5.14
CA VAL A 49 4.57 5.31 3.85
C VAL A 49 4.87 4.23 2.81
N ALA A 50 3.86 3.43 2.49
CA ALA A 50 3.94 2.53 1.36
C ALA A 50 3.73 3.39 0.12
N ASN A 51 4.81 3.61 -0.64
CA ASN A 51 4.72 4.20 -1.96
C ASN A 51 4.73 3.07 -2.99
N PHE A 52 3.68 3.00 -3.81
CA PHE A 52 3.61 2.06 -4.92
C PHE A 52 3.56 2.83 -6.24
N PRO A 53 4.70 2.99 -6.93
CA PRO A 53 4.71 3.56 -8.27
C PRO A 53 4.22 2.51 -9.27
N GLU A 54 2.93 2.57 -9.62
CA GLU A 54 2.38 1.77 -10.71
C GLU A 54 2.45 2.56 -12.02
N GLN A 55 3.15 2.00 -13.01
CA GLN A 55 3.23 2.58 -14.35
C GLN A 55 2.08 2.05 -15.20
N PHE A 56 0.92 2.67 -15.04
CA PHE A 56 -0.18 2.51 -15.99
C PHE A 56 -0.27 3.73 -16.89
N ASP A 57 -0.63 3.53 -18.15
CA ASP A 57 -0.83 4.61 -19.11
C ASP A 57 -2.30 5.05 -19.06
N PHE A 58 -2.61 6.09 -18.29
CA PHE A 58 -3.95 6.71 -18.32
C PHE A 58 -4.03 7.78 -19.41
N LEU A 59 -5.20 7.92 -20.02
CA LEU A 59 -5.50 8.95 -21.02
C LEU A 59 -5.90 10.28 -20.36
N SER A 60 -6.34 10.24 -19.11
CA SER A 60 -6.69 11.41 -18.32
C SER A 60 -6.08 11.38 -16.92
N GLU A 61 -5.81 12.58 -16.39
CA GLU A 61 -5.35 12.77 -15.02
C GLU A 61 -6.41 12.34 -14.00
N HIS A 62 -7.68 12.57 -14.30
CA HIS A 62 -8.79 12.19 -13.42
C HIS A 62 -8.91 10.66 -13.25
N GLU A 63 -8.73 9.89 -14.34
CA GLU A 63 -8.69 8.43 -14.24
C GLU A 63 -7.49 7.94 -13.43
N ALA A 64 -6.33 8.58 -13.60
CA ALA A 64 -5.13 8.30 -12.84
C ALA A 64 -5.34 8.51 -11.32
N PHE A 65 -6.03 9.60 -10.95
CA PHE A 65 -6.39 9.86 -9.56
C PHE A 65 -7.37 8.83 -8.98
N ARG A 66 -8.48 8.54 -9.68
CA ARG A 66 -9.45 7.51 -9.24
C ARG A 66 -8.80 6.13 -9.09
N TYR A 67 -7.88 5.80 -9.99
CA TYR A 67 -7.13 4.56 -9.91
C TYR A 67 -6.24 4.51 -8.66
N GLY A 68 -5.49 5.59 -8.39
CA GLY A 68 -4.63 5.69 -7.22
C GLY A 68 -5.39 5.56 -5.91
N GLU A 69 -6.55 6.21 -5.80
CA GLU A 69 -7.43 6.11 -4.63
C GLU A 69 -7.92 4.66 -4.42
N SER A 70 -8.44 4.02 -5.46
CA SER A 70 -8.93 2.63 -5.40
C SER A 70 -7.82 1.64 -4.99
N ARG A 71 -6.59 1.85 -5.47
CA ARG A 71 -5.42 1.05 -5.08
C ARG A 71 -5.03 1.27 -3.62
N ALA A 72 -5.04 2.51 -3.15
CA ALA A 72 -4.79 2.82 -1.74
C ALA A 72 -5.83 2.13 -0.83
N HIS A 73 -7.12 2.18 -1.17
CA HIS A 73 -8.17 1.47 -0.43
C HIS A 73 -7.94 -0.04 -0.41
N THR A 74 -7.64 -0.65 -1.56
CA THR A 74 -7.36 -2.09 -1.67
C THR A 74 -6.17 -2.49 -0.80
N PHE A 75 -5.11 -1.68 -0.79
CA PHE A 75 -3.94 -1.92 0.06
C PHE A 75 -4.30 -1.85 1.54
N ILE A 76 -5.02 -0.80 1.95
CA ILE A 76 -5.50 -0.63 3.33
C ILE A 76 -6.34 -1.86 3.72
N ASP A 77 -7.33 -2.23 2.91
CA ASP A 77 -8.18 -3.39 3.17
C ASP A 77 -7.36 -4.68 3.29
N SER A 78 -6.30 -4.86 2.49
CA SER A 78 -5.42 -6.04 2.60
C SER A 78 -4.68 -6.11 3.94
N ILE A 79 -4.19 -4.98 4.45
CA ILE A 79 -3.49 -4.91 5.74
C ILE A 79 -4.44 -5.27 6.88
N PHE A 80 -5.66 -4.70 6.88
CA PHE A 80 -6.64 -4.94 7.93
C PHE A 80 -7.35 -6.30 7.81
N SER A 81 -7.40 -6.87 6.60
CA SER A 81 -8.03 -8.18 6.37
C SER A 81 -7.09 -9.36 6.62
N THR A 82 -5.79 -9.14 6.84
CA THR A 82 -4.88 -10.24 7.12
C THR A 82 -5.14 -10.74 8.55
N PRO A 83 -5.79 -11.91 8.77
CA PRO A 83 -5.87 -12.47 10.10
C PRO A 83 -4.44 -12.70 10.58
N SER A 84 -4.18 -12.41 11.85
CA SER A 84 -2.91 -12.49 12.54
C SER A 84 -2.31 -13.92 12.56
N ARG A 85 -2.00 -14.51 11.40
CA ARG A 85 -1.37 -15.83 11.25
C ARG A 85 0.14 -15.79 11.58
N ARG A 86 0.59 -14.82 12.37
CA ARG A 86 1.96 -14.74 12.90
C ARG A 86 2.03 -14.61 14.41
N ARG A 87 0.95 -14.92 15.14
CA ARG A 87 1.08 -15.43 16.50
C ARG A 87 0.98 -16.96 16.48
N ARG A 88 1.92 -17.62 15.81
CA ARG A 88 2.41 -18.89 16.37
C ARG A 88 3.38 -18.49 17.46
N GLU A 89 2.79 -18.21 18.61
CA GLU A 89 3.43 -18.29 19.90
C GLU A 89 4.13 -19.66 19.94
N TYR A 90 5.46 -19.62 19.84
CA TYR A 90 6.28 -20.76 20.18
C TYR A 90 6.32 -20.75 21.71
N ASP A 91 5.37 -21.43 22.33
CA ASP A 91 5.31 -21.57 23.78
C ASP A 91 6.45 -22.50 24.25
N PRO A 92 7.42 -22.01 25.05
CA PRO A 92 8.62 -22.74 25.41
C PRO A 92 8.45 -23.44 26.76
N ALA A 93 7.90 -24.65 26.82
CA ALA A 93 8.13 -25.57 27.95
C ALA A 93 7.42 -26.92 27.74
N ARG A 94 8.16 -27.92 27.26
CA ARG A 94 8.00 -29.27 27.78
C ARG A 94 9.35 -29.69 28.34
N ASN A 95 9.51 -29.39 29.63
CA ASN A 95 10.43 -30.11 30.49
C ASN A 95 9.92 -31.55 30.55
N ASP A 96 10.47 -32.44 29.74
CA ASP A 96 10.39 -33.88 30.02
C ASP A 96 11.54 -34.21 30.97
N GLU A 97 11.27 -33.94 32.24
CA GLU A 97 12.01 -34.47 33.38
C GLU A 97 11.78 -35.99 33.36
N GLY A 98 12.77 -36.73 32.86
CA GLY A 98 12.79 -38.19 32.96
C GLY A 98 12.79 -38.62 34.43
N PRO A 99 12.06 -39.68 34.81
CA PRO A 99 11.94 -40.09 36.20
C PRO A 99 13.28 -40.60 36.74
N PRO A 100 13.58 -40.41 38.04
CA PRO A 100 14.76 -40.99 38.65
C PRO A 100 14.55 -42.50 38.79
N THR A 101 15.45 -43.30 38.22
CA THR A 101 15.51 -44.73 38.51
C THR A 101 16.45 -45.02 39.70
N PRO A 102 16.08 -45.93 40.61
CA PRO A 102 16.86 -46.32 41.79
C PRO A 102 18.10 -47.15 41.47
#